data_AF-A0A522B7Y8-F1
#
_entry.id   AF-A0A522B7Y8-F1
#
_cell.length_a   1.000
_cell.length_b   1.000
_cell.length_c   1.000
_cell.angle_alpha   90.00
_cell.angle_beta   90.00
_cell.angle_gamma   90.00
#
_symmetry.space_group_name_H-M   'P 1'
#
loop_
_entity.id
_entity.type
_entity.pdbx_description
1 polymer ?
#
loop_
_entity_poly.entity_id
_entity_poly.type
_entity_poly.pdbx_seq_one_letter_code
_entity_poly.pdbx_strand_id
1 'polypeptide(L)'
;MSTKSRQVHRHAVNRTMVDDAPRSARIADAVTTFMGSWTFIGIQTVIVALWVIGNTVMFFHFDLYPFIFLNLAFSTQAAYAAPLILLASNRAAIRDRMTLEHAAAEADIEEKQNEQLLLGNREILERVEALEQRILQLESNILKRLDDTRH
;
A
#
# COMPACT_ATOMS: atom_id res chain seq x y z
N MET A 1 22.20 15.09 -20.93
CA MET A 1 21.15 14.06 -21.02
C MET A 1 21.54 12.93 -20.07
N SER A 2 21.16 13.04 -18.79
CA SER A 2 21.61 12.11 -17.72
C SER A 2 20.39 11.42 -17.12
N THR A 3 20.21 10.17 -17.51
CA THR A 3 19.20 9.23 -17.00
C THR A 3 19.62 8.75 -15.61
N LYS A 4 19.22 9.46 -14.56
CA LYS A 4 19.40 8.99 -13.18
C LYS A 4 18.15 8.24 -12.70
N SER A 5 18.18 6.93 -12.95
CA SER A 5 17.62 5.87 -12.09
C SER A 5 16.31 6.18 -11.37
N ARG A 6 15.20 5.74 -11.97
CA ARG A 6 13.89 5.57 -11.31
C ARG A 6 14.03 4.47 -10.25
N GLN A 7 14.48 4.83 -9.05
CA GLN A 7 14.46 3.95 -7.88
C GLN A 7 13.00 3.64 -7.59
N VAL A 8 12.59 2.42 -7.92
CA VAL A 8 11.34 1.84 -7.46
C VAL A 8 11.50 1.69 -5.95
N HIS A 9 10.98 2.65 -5.19
CA HIS A 9 10.91 2.61 -3.73
C HIS A 9 10.10 1.38 -3.31
N ARG A 10 10.76 0.22 -3.20
CA ARG A 10 10.23 -0.94 -2.49
C ARG A 10 10.49 -0.67 -1.01
N HIS A 11 9.49 -0.08 -0.33
CA HIS A 11 9.55 0.27 1.09
C HIS A 11 10.01 -0.92 1.94
N ALA A 12 11.06 -0.71 2.75
CA ALA A 12 11.66 -1.71 3.63
C ALA A 12 10.69 -2.25 4.71
N VAL A 13 9.61 -1.52 4.99
CA VAL A 13 8.56 -1.86 5.97
C VAL A 13 7.81 -3.15 5.60
N ASN A 14 7.69 -3.49 4.31
CA ASN A 14 7.02 -4.72 3.92
C ASN A 14 7.86 -5.98 4.25
N ARG A 15 9.14 -5.83 4.63
CA ARG A 15 10.03 -6.94 5.01
C ARG A 15 10.04 -7.23 6.51
N THR A 16 10.00 -6.21 7.37
CA THR A 16 10.11 -6.42 8.83
C THR A 16 8.87 -7.08 9.45
N MET A 17 7.73 -7.12 8.75
CA MET A 17 6.53 -7.85 9.21
C MET A 17 6.45 -9.31 8.76
N VAL A 18 7.31 -9.74 7.83
CA VAL A 18 7.28 -11.11 7.28
C VAL A 18 8.12 -12.08 8.12
N ASP A 19 9.16 -11.59 8.80
CA ASP A 19 10.14 -12.46 9.47
C ASP A 19 9.69 -12.99 10.85
N ASP A 20 8.71 -12.34 11.51
CA ASP A 20 8.12 -12.79 12.80
C ASP A 20 6.64 -13.19 12.70
N ALA A 21 6.17 -13.47 11.49
CA ALA A 21 4.77 -13.76 11.25
C ALA A 21 4.38 -15.11 11.93
N PRO A 22 3.50 -15.10 12.96
CA PRO A 22 3.04 -16.34 13.60
C PRO A 22 2.41 -17.27 12.57
N ARG A 23 2.38 -18.58 12.81
CA ARG A 23 1.83 -19.57 11.84
C ARG A 23 0.43 -19.20 11.33
N SER A 24 -0.37 -18.51 12.15
CA SER A 24 -1.68 -17.94 11.80
C SER A 24 -1.63 -16.88 10.69
N ALA A 25 -0.55 -16.08 10.62
CA ALA A 25 -0.34 -15.10 9.57
C ALA A 25 -0.17 -15.76 8.19
N ARG A 26 0.65 -16.82 8.12
CA ARG A 26 0.85 -17.58 6.88
C ARG A 26 -0.44 -18.25 6.39
N ILE A 27 -1.28 -18.70 7.34
CA ILE A 27 -2.59 -19.28 7.03
C ILE A 27 -3.54 -18.19 6.50
N ALA A 28 -3.57 -17.01 7.11
CA ALA A 28 -4.40 -15.89 6.64
C ALA A 28 -4.03 -15.45 5.21
N ASP A 29 -2.73 -15.28 4.92
CA ASP A 29 -2.26 -14.91 3.58
C ASP A 29 -2.59 -15.98 2.53
N ALA A 30 -2.50 -17.26 2.92
CA ALA A 30 -2.91 -18.38 2.07
C ALA A 30 -4.42 -18.36 1.82
N VAL A 31 -5.24 -18.09 2.84
CA VAL A 31 -6.71 -18.00 2.71
C VAL A 31 -7.12 -16.83 1.81
N THR A 32 -6.51 -15.66 1.96
CA THR A 32 -6.76 -14.49 1.08
C THR A 32 -6.43 -14.81 -0.38
N THR A 33 -5.30 -15.47 -0.62
CA THR A 33 -4.88 -15.86 -1.98
C THR A 33 -5.79 -16.97 -2.55
N PHE A 34 -6.22 -17.91 -1.71
CA PHE A 34 -7.03 -19.06 -2.10
C PHE A 34 -8.49 -18.70 -2.39
N MET A 35 -9.13 -17.88 -1.53
CA MET A 35 -10.51 -17.43 -1.74
C MET A 35 -10.66 -16.43 -2.90
N GLY A 36 -9.60 -15.68 -3.24
CA GLY A 36 -9.60 -14.75 -4.38
C GLY A 36 -9.39 -15.41 -5.74
N SER A 37 -9.13 -16.72 -5.80
CA SER A 37 -8.78 -17.41 -7.04
C SER A 37 -9.94 -18.23 -7.60
N TRP A 38 -10.15 -18.14 -8.91
CA TRP A 38 -11.12 -18.96 -9.68
C TRP A 38 -10.87 -20.46 -9.55
N THR A 39 -9.66 -20.87 -9.14
CA THR A 39 -9.28 -22.27 -8.94
C THR A 39 -10.05 -22.93 -7.79
N PHE A 40 -10.42 -22.19 -6.74
CA PHE A 40 -11.16 -22.76 -5.60
C PHE A 40 -12.56 -23.21 -6.02
N ILE A 41 -13.26 -22.36 -6.77
CA ILE A 41 -14.61 -22.65 -7.27
C ILE A 41 -14.57 -23.89 -8.18
N GLY A 42 -13.60 -23.96 -9.09
CA GLY A 42 -13.44 -25.11 -9.98
C GLY A 42 -13.24 -26.44 -9.24
N ILE A 43 -12.35 -26.47 -8.24
CA ILE A 43 -12.10 -27.66 -7.43
C ILE A 43 -13.35 -28.06 -6.65
N GLN A 44 -14.03 -27.11 -6.00
CA GLN A 44 -15.25 -27.38 -5.23
C GLN A 44 -16.36 -27.97 -6.12
N THR A 45 -16.58 -27.41 -7.31
CA THR A 45 -17.58 -27.90 -8.25
C THR A 45 -17.26 -29.31 -8.73
N VAL A 46 -15.99 -29.61 -9.03
CA VAL A 46 -15.57 -30.96 -9.44
C VAL A 46 -15.78 -31.99 -8.32
N ILE A 47 -15.44 -31.65 -7.08
CA ILE A 47 -15.65 -32.54 -5.92
C ILE A 47 -17.14 -32.86 -5.76
N VAL A 48 -18.00 -31.85 -5.79
CA VAL A 48 -19.46 -32.02 -5.69
C VAL A 48 -20.00 -32.86 -6.85
N ALA A 49 -19.57 -32.56 -8.08
CA ALA A 49 -20.01 -33.31 -9.25
C ALA A 49 -19.60 -34.79 -9.18
N LEU A 50 -18.35 -35.08 -8.78
CA LEU A 50 -17.86 -36.45 -8.58
C LEU A 50 -18.65 -37.18 -7.49
N TRP A 51 -18.99 -36.50 -6.39
CA TRP A 51 -19.79 -37.07 -5.31
C TRP A 51 -21.20 -37.44 -5.78
N VAL A 52 -21.87 -36.52 -6.48
CA VAL A 52 -23.23 -36.74 -7.00
C VAL A 52 -23.24 -37.86 -8.05
N ILE A 53 -22.27 -37.87 -8.98
CA ILE A 53 -22.16 -38.91 -10.02
C ILE A 53 -21.84 -40.27 -9.38
N GLY A 54 -20.88 -40.34 -8.46
CA GLY A 54 -20.51 -41.57 -7.77
C GLY A 54 -21.67 -42.18 -6.98
N ASN A 55 -22.43 -41.34 -6.26
CA ASN A 55 -23.59 -41.77 -5.48
C ASN A 55 -24.80 -42.15 -6.36
N THR A 56 -24.92 -41.59 -7.58
CA THR A 56 -25.98 -41.95 -8.54
C THR A 56 -25.67 -43.23 -9.32
N VAL A 57 -24.40 -43.48 -9.62
CA VAL A 57 -23.95 -44.63 -10.43
C VAL A 57 -23.78 -45.90 -9.58
N MET A 58 -23.45 -45.76 -8.29
CA MET A 58 -23.28 -46.90 -7.39
C MET A 58 -24.65 -47.35 -6.85
N PHE A 59 -25.02 -48.63 -7.07
CA PHE A 59 -26.34 -49.19 -6.70
C PHE A 59 -26.65 -49.13 -5.19
N PHE A 60 -25.60 -48.95 -4.37
CA PHE A 60 -25.71 -48.61 -2.95
C PHE A 60 -25.95 -47.10 -2.82
N HIS A 61 -27.21 -46.71 -2.63
CA HIS A 61 -27.60 -45.33 -2.37
C HIS A 61 -27.08 -44.91 -0.98
N PHE A 62 -25.81 -44.50 -0.92
CA PHE A 62 -25.14 -44.11 0.32
C PHE A 62 -25.71 -42.78 0.87
N ASP A 63 -26.28 -41.94 0.00
CA ASP A 63 -26.94 -40.69 0.34
C ASP A 63 -28.26 -40.54 -0.46
N LEU A 64 -29.40 -40.94 0.13
CA LEU A 64 -30.74 -40.79 -0.47
C LEU A 64 -31.16 -39.32 -0.54
N TYR A 65 -31.99 -38.96 -1.52
CA TYR A 65 -32.56 -37.62 -1.66
C TYR A 65 -33.21 -37.16 -0.33
N PRO A 66 -32.80 -36.04 0.29
CA PRO A 66 -32.05 -34.90 -0.25
C PRO A 66 -30.61 -34.78 0.31
N PHE A 67 -29.68 -35.61 -0.17
CA PHE A 67 -28.22 -35.54 0.09
C PHE A 67 -27.84 -34.98 1.48
N ILE A 68 -28.22 -35.69 2.54
CA ILE A 68 -28.14 -35.19 3.92
C ILE A 68 -26.67 -34.94 4.32
N PHE A 69 -25.76 -35.79 3.86
CA PHE A 69 -24.34 -35.70 4.22
C PHE A 69 -23.66 -34.55 3.51
N LEU A 70 -24.00 -34.34 2.22
CA LEU A 70 -23.48 -33.20 1.47
C LEU A 70 -23.95 -31.88 2.09
N ASN A 71 -25.23 -31.78 2.46
CA ASN A 71 -25.75 -30.61 3.17
C ASN A 71 -25.07 -30.40 4.53
N LEU A 72 -24.85 -31.46 5.31
CA LEU A 72 -24.16 -31.36 6.60
C LEU A 72 -22.70 -30.90 6.43
N ALA A 73 -22.00 -31.42 5.41
CA ALA A 73 -20.64 -31.02 5.10
C ALA A 73 -20.57 -29.54 4.70
N PHE A 74 -21.46 -29.07 3.82
CA PHE A 74 -21.54 -27.65 3.45
C PHE A 74 -21.88 -26.75 4.63
N SER A 75 -22.81 -27.15 5.49
CA SER A 75 -23.17 -26.41 6.70
C SER A 75 -21.96 -26.26 7.63
N THR A 76 -21.22 -27.35 7.85
CA THR A 76 -20.00 -27.35 8.67
C THR A 76 -18.88 -26.53 8.01
N GLN A 77 -18.73 -26.64 6.69
CA GLN A 77 -17.76 -25.86 5.90
C GLN A 77 -18.04 -24.36 6.05
N ALA A 78 -19.30 -23.93 5.95
CA ALA A 78 -19.70 -22.54 6.16
C ALA A 78 -19.42 -22.08 7.60
N ALA A 79 -19.75 -22.91 8.59
CA ALA A 79 -19.52 -22.62 10.00
C ALA A 79 -18.03 -22.41 10.34
N TYR A 80 -17.12 -23.18 9.72
CA TYR A 80 -15.68 -23.01 9.89
C TYR A 80 -15.09 -21.90 9.00
N ALA A 81 -15.69 -21.62 7.85
CA ALA A 81 -15.26 -20.53 6.97
C ALA A 81 -15.48 -19.16 7.61
N ALA A 82 -16.62 -18.93 8.28
CA ALA A 82 -16.95 -17.65 8.90
C ALA A 82 -15.87 -17.10 9.86
N PRO A 83 -15.37 -17.84 10.87
CA PRO A 83 -14.32 -17.36 11.77
C PRO A 83 -12.96 -17.22 11.07
N LEU A 84 -12.65 -18.09 10.10
CA LEU A 84 -11.41 -17.97 9.32
C LEU A 84 -11.42 -16.70 8.46
N ILE A 85 -12.54 -16.40 7.81
CA ILE A 85 -12.74 -15.17 7.04
C ILE A 85 -12.64 -13.95 7.96
N LEU A 86 -13.25 -14.00 9.16
CA LEU A 86 -13.19 -12.92 10.13
C LEU A 86 -11.76 -12.67 10.62
N LEU A 87 -10.98 -13.73 10.85
CA LEU A 87 -9.57 -13.59 11.23
C LEU A 87 -8.72 -13.02 10.09
N ALA A 88 -8.95 -13.50 8.86
CA ALA A 88 -8.26 -13.00 7.68
C ALA A 88 -8.60 -11.52 7.40
N SER A 89 -9.86 -11.14 7.52
CA SER A 89 -10.30 -9.75 7.30
C SER A 89 -9.83 -8.81 8.40
N ASN A 90 -9.86 -9.22 9.67
CA ASN A 90 -9.32 -8.44 10.78
C ASN A 90 -7.81 -8.17 10.58
N ARG A 91 -7.05 -9.18 10.15
CA ARG A 91 -5.62 -9.02 9.85
C ARG A 91 -5.36 -8.12 8.65
N ALA A 92 -6.15 -8.26 7.58
CA ALA A 92 -6.07 -7.38 6.42
C ALA A 92 -6.34 -5.92 6.82
N ALA A 93 -7.32 -5.66 7.69
CA ALA A 93 -7.63 -4.33 8.20
C ALA A 93 -6.50 -3.75 9.08
N ILE A 94 -5.85 -4.57 9.91
CA ILE A 94 -4.68 -4.12 10.69
C ILE A 94 -3.54 -3.71 9.76
N ARG A 95 -3.24 -4.52 8.72
CA ARG A 95 -2.21 -4.20 7.72
C ARG A 95 -2.54 -2.91 6.97
N ASP A 96 -3.79 -2.75 6.55
CA ASP A 96 -4.26 -1.56 5.85
C ASP A 96 -4.09 -0.30 6.71
N ARG A 97 -4.54 -0.37 7.97
CA ARG A 97 -4.37 0.71 8.94
C ARG A 97 -2.91 1.12 9.12
N MET A 98 -2.00 0.16 9.30
CA MET A 98 -0.56 0.48 9.45
C MET A 98 0.02 1.11 8.18
N THR A 99 -0.44 0.67 7.00
CA THR A 99 -0.03 1.26 5.73
C THR A 99 -0.50 2.72 5.63
N LEU A 100 -1.72 3.00 6.06
CA LEU A 100 -2.27 4.35 6.10
C LEU A 100 -1.55 5.25 7.11
N GLU A 101 -1.24 4.73 8.31
CA GLU A 101 -0.48 5.47 9.33
C GLU A 101 0.93 5.82 8.83
N HIS A 102 1.60 4.90 8.13
CA HIS A 102 2.89 5.19 7.49
C HIS A 102 2.77 6.22 6.37
N ALA A 103 1.77 6.10 5.50
CA ALA A 103 1.55 7.07 4.42
C ALA A 103 1.26 8.47 4.96
N ALA A 104 0.50 8.58 6.06
CA ALA A 104 0.25 9.85 6.74
C ALA A 104 1.55 10.45 7.31
N ALA A 105 2.38 9.64 7.96
CA ALA A 105 3.66 10.10 8.49
C ALA A 105 4.64 10.54 7.38
N GLU A 106 4.64 9.85 6.23
CA GLU A 106 5.43 10.27 5.06
C GLU A 106 4.91 11.60 4.49
N ALA A 107 3.60 11.78 4.39
CA ALA A 107 2.99 13.03 3.93
C ALA A 107 3.34 14.24 4.83
N ASP A 108 3.34 14.07 6.16
CA ASP A 108 3.75 15.12 7.10
C ASP A 108 5.22 15.54 6.91
N ILE A 109 6.09 14.60 6.54
CA ILE A 109 7.50 14.90 6.26
C ILE A 109 7.62 15.66 4.93
N GLU A 110 6.92 15.21 3.89
CA GLU A 110 6.89 15.86 2.59
C GLU A 110 6.35 17.29 2.68
N GLU A 111 5.30 17.52 3.47
CA GLU A 111 4.74 18.86 3.71
C GLU A 111 5.79 19.79 4.34
N LYS A 112 6.45 19.34 5.42
CA LYS A 112 7.53 20.12 6.07
C LYS A 112 8.70 20.39 5.12
N GLN A 113 9.06 19.43 4.27
CA GLN A 113 10.09 19.65 3.26
C GLN A 113 9.66 20.70 2.23
N ASN A 114 8.40 20.66 1.78
CA ASN A 114 7.86 21.68 0.88
C ASN A 114 7.85 23.06 1.53
N GLU A 115 7.43 23.18 2.79
CA GLU A 115 7.51 24.45 3.52
C GLU A 115 8.94 24.98 3.60
N GLN A 116 9.92 24.12 3.89
CA GLN A 116 11.33 24.51 3.90
C GLN A 116 11.82 25.01 2.53
N LEU A 117 11.39 24.35 1.44
CA LEU A 117 11.71 24.80 0.08
C LEU A 117 11.08 26.16 -0.23
N LEU A 118 9.85 26.42 0.20
CA LEU A 118 9.20 27.72 0.04
C LEU A 118 9.94 28.82 0.81
N LEU A 119 10.35 28.53 2.04
CA LEU A 119 11.17 29.45 2.85
C LEU A 119 12.52 29.73 2.20
N GLY A 120 13.20 28.69 1.71
CA GLY A 120 14.47 28.84 1.00
C GLY A 120 14.35 29.67 -0.28
N ASN A 121 13.29 29.46 -1.08
CA ASN A 121 13.02 30.29 -2.26
C ASN A 121 12.81 31.76 -1.88
N ARG A 122 12.08 32.04 -0.80
CA ARG A 122 11.89 33.41 -0.30
C ARG A 122 13.22 34.05 0.10
N GLU A 123 14.07 33.33 0.82
CA GLU A 123 15.38 33.84 1.22
C GLU A 123 16.26 34.17 -0.01
N ILE A 124 16.22 33.32 -1.04
CA ILE A 124 16.94 33.58 -2.29
C ILE A 124 16.44 34.87 -2.94
N LEU A 125 15.11 35.09 -3.00
CA LEU A 125 14.54 36.32 -3.55
C LEU A 125 15.00 37.56 -2.78
N GLU A 126 14.97 37.52 -1.45
CA GLU A 126 15.45 38.64 -0.60
C GLU A 126 16.94 38.93 -0.82
N ARG A 127 17.77 37.89 -0.99
CA ARG A 127 19.19 38.05 -1.30
C ARG A 127 19.41 38.67 -2.68
N VAL A 128 18.60 38.31 -3.67
CA VAL A 128 18.66 38.90 -5.02
C VAL A 128 18.31 40.39 -4.96
N GLU A 129 17.22 40.77 -4.28
CA GLU A 129 16.84 42.18 -4.11
C GLU A 129 17.93 42.99 -3.39
N ALA A 130 18.54 42.43 -2.34
CA ALA A 130 19.63 43.08 -1.62
C ALA A 130 20.89 43.28 -2.51
N LEU A 131 21.17 42.34 -3.42
CA LEU A 131 22.26 42.47 -4.39
C LEU A 131 21.97 43.60 -5.38
N GLU A 132 20.74 43.69 -5.90
CA GLU A 132 20.32 44.77 -6.80
C GLU A 132 20.48 46.14 -6.14
N GLN A 133 20.04 46.29 -4.88
CA GLN A 133 20.20 47.55 -4.14
C GLN A 133 21.67 47.94 -3.96
N ARG A 134 22.56 46.98 -3.65
CA ARG A 134 24.00 47.25 -3.53
C ARG A 134 24.62 47.71 -4.84
N ILE A 135 24.21 47.12 -5.96
CA ILE A 135 24.68 47.53 -7.30
C ILE A 135 24.26 48.98 -7.56
N LEU A 136 22.99 49.32 -7.36
CA LEU A 136 22.50 50.70 -7.54
C LEU A 136 23.22 51.70 -6.62
N GLN A 137 23.51 51.30 -5.38
CA GLN A 137 24.22 52.13 -4.42
C GLN A 137 25.69 52.36 -4.84
N LEU A 138 26.36 51.33 -5.39
CA LEU A 138 27.70 51.46 -5.96
C LEU A 138 27.70 52.39 -7.18
N GLU A 139 26.73 52.27 -8.08
CA GLU A 139 26.59 53.15 -9.23
C GLU A 139 26.42 54.62 -8.79
N SER A 140 25.52 54.89 -7.84
CA SER A 140 25.32 56.24 -7.30
C SER A 140 26.59 56.83 -6.68
N ASN A 141 27.34 56.01 -5.91
CA ASN A 141 28.59 56.45 -5.30
C ASN A 141 29.67 56.75 -6.35
N ILE A 142 29.78 55.94 -7.40
CA ILE A 142 30.71 56.16 -8.51
C ILE A 142 30.35 57.46 -9.25
N LEU A 143 29.07 57.66 -9.56
CA LEU A 143 28.59 58.87 -10.24
C LEU A 143 28.89 60.13 -9.42
N LYS A 144 28.63 60.12 -8.11
CA LYS A 144 28.99 61.23 -7.22
C LYS A 144 30.48 61.52 -7.20
N ARG A 145 31.32 60.48 -7.09
CA ARG A 145 32.79 60.63 -7.09
C ARG A 145 33.30 61.22 -8.40
N LEU A 146 32.72 60.83 -9.54
CA LEU A 146 33.07 61.37 -10.85
C LEU A 146 32.71 62.85 -10.98
N ASP A 147 31.58 63.26 -10.42
CA ASP A 147 31.11 64.66 -10.44
C ASP A 147 31.97 65.55 -9.53
N ASP A 148 32.31 65.08 -8.32
CA ASP A 148 33.22 65.77 -7.38
C ASP A 148 34.62 66.01 -7.95
N THR A 149 35.10 65.15 -8.86
CA THR A 149 36.44 65.27 -9.47
C THR A 149 36.45 66.24 -10.66
N ARG A 150 35.26 66.63 -11.15
CA ARG A 150 35.11 67.51 -12.32
C ARG A 150 35.04 69.00 -11.95
N HIS A 151 34.89 69.31 -10.67
CA HIS A 151 34.94 70.65 -10.09
C HIS A 151 36.32 70.98 -9.52
#